data_AF-A0A2V5T304-F1
#
_entry.id   AF-A0A2V5T304-F1
#
_cell.length_a   1.000
_cell.length_b   1.000
_cell.length_c   1.000
_cell.angle_alpha   90.00
_cell.angle_beta   90.00
_cell.angle_gamma   90.00
#
_symmetry.space_group_name_H-M   'P 1'
#
loop_
_entity.id
_entity.type
_entity.pdbx_description
1 polymer ?
#
loop_
_entity_poly.entity_id
_entity_poly.type
_entity_poly.pdbx_seq_one_letter_code
_entity_poly.pdbx_strand_id
1 'polypeptide(L)'
;MLFWTSVLLITHGMSPGSTWTNFNLFQQSLILLYGLVAIALWHAPIYGWALLVSGWARRATFLWAVVPFLAIGFFEKITFGTSHFGSMLKHRLMGFAPEAFAFNMHSIDSPQLTPVRYLSTPGLWLGLMFATVFVVAAVRLRRYRGPL
;
A
#
# COMPACT_ATOMS: atom_id res chain seq x y z
N MET A 1 -17.03 11.94 -5.78
CA MET A 1 -16.68 12.26 -7.18
C MET A 1 -17.90 12.33 -8.08
N LEU A 2 -18.78 11.33 -8.13
CA LEU A 2 -19.98 11.33 -8.99
C LEU A 2 -20.90 12.55 -8.85
N PHE A 3 -21.19 13.00 -7.63
CA PHE A 3 -22.01 14.21 -7.42
C PHE A 3 -21.32 15.45 -7.97
N TRP A 4 -20.01 15.57 -7.76
CA TRP A 4 -19.21 16.69 -8.24
C TRP A 4 -19.15 16.72 -9.78
N THR A 5 -18.88 15.58 -10.40
CA THR A 5 -18.89 15.47 -11.87
C THR A 5 -20.28 15.71 -12.45
N SER A 6 -21.34 15.27 -11.76
CA SER A 6 -22.73 15.56 -12.18
C SER A 6 -23.04 17.05 -12.13
N VAL A 7 -22.65 17.74 -11.05
CA VAL A 7 -22.81 19.20 -10.93
C VAL A 7 -22.02 19.92 -12.03
N LEU A 8 -20.77 19.54 -12.26
CA LEU A 8 -19.94 20.13 -13.32
C LEU A 8 -20.54 19.92 -14.72
N LEU A 9 -21.03 18.71 -15.02
CA LEU A 9 -21.67 18.41 -16.30
C LEU A 9 -22.92 19.27 -16.51
N ILE A 10 -23.76 19.42 -15.47
CA ILE A 10 -24.94 20.29 -15.52
C ILE A 10 -24.54 21.75 -15.75
N THR A 11 -23.50 22.25 -15.06
CA THR A 11 -23.01 23.63 -15.26
C THR A 11 -22.45 23.89 -16.66
N HIS A 12 -21.95 22.85 -17.33
CA HIS A 12 -21.46 22.90 -18.72
C HIS A 12 -22.54 22.52 -19.76
N GLY A 13 -23.81 22.40 -19.36
CA GLY A 13 -24.92 22.09 -20.27
C GLY A 13 -24.94 20.66 -20.80
N MET A 14 -24.15 19.76 -20.22
CA MET A 14 -24.09 18.35 -20.57
C MET A 14 -25.01 17.51 -19.68
N SER A 15 -25.68 16.52 -20.26
CA SER A 15 -26.55 15.63 -19.50
C SER A 15 -25.73 14.69 -18.59
N PRO A 16 -25.95 14.66 -17.26
CA PRO A 16 -25.25 13.74 -16.37
C PRO A 16 -25.72 12.28 -16.53
N GLY A 17 -26.85 12.05 -17.21
CA GLY A 17 -27.47 10.73 -17.38
C GLY A 17 -26.54 9.69 -18.01
N SER A 18 -25.63 10.10 -18.91
CA SER A 18 -24.61 9.20 -19.49
C SER A 18 -23.62 8.67 -18.46
N THR A 19 -23.29 9.46 -17.43
CA THR A 19 -22.39 9.01 -16.36
C THR A 19 -23.08 8.02 -15.44
N TRP A 20 -24.32 8.32 -15.04
CA TRP A 20 -25.10 7.46 -14.12
C TRP A 20 -25.52 6.13 -14.74
N THR A 21 -25.75 6.09 -16.06
CA THR A 21 -26.11 4.85 -16.78
C THR A 21 -24.92 3.91 -17.00
N ASN A 22 -23.72 4.46 -17.20
CA ASN A 22 -22.50 3.65 -17.36
C ASN A 22 -21.79 3.33 -16.03
N PHE A 23 -22.16 4.01 -14.94
CA PHE A 23 -21.56 3.77 -13.63
C PHE A 23 -22.28 2.65 -12.87
N ASN A 24 -21.85 1.41 -13.10
CA ASN A 24 -22.31 0.28 -12.31
C ASN A 24 -21.74 0.36 -10.88
N LEU A 25 -22.54 0.90 -9.95
CA LEU A 25 -22.16 1.07 -8.54
C LEU A 25 -21.69 -0.23 -7.89
N PHE A 26 -22.33 -1.35 -8.21
CA PHE A 26 -21.98 -2.64 -7.64
C PHE A 26 -20.59 -3.10 -8.11
N GLN A 27 -20.34 -3.09 -9.42
CA GLN A 27 -19.03 -3.44 -9.97
C GLN A 27 -17.92 -2.52 -9.44
N GLN A 28 -18.17 -1.21 -9.37
CA GLN A 28 -17.22 -0.23 -8.85
C GLN A 28 -16.93 -0.45 -7.36
N SER A 29 -17.94 -0.81 -6.57
CA SER A 29 -17.75 -1.16 -5.15
C SER A 29 -16.88 -2.41 -4.98
N LEU A 30 -17.02 -3.42 -5.84
CA LEU A 30 -16.18 -4.62 -5.81
C LEU A 30 -14.73 -4.31 -6.20
N ILE A 31 -14.52 -3.45 -7.20
CA ILE A 31 -13.17 -2.99 -7.60
C ILE A 31 -12.49 -2.25 -6.45
N LEU A 32 -13.23 -1.36 -5.76
CA LEU A 32 -12.73 -0.63 -4.59
C LEU A 32 -12.40 -1.59 -3.44
N LEU A 33 -13.30 -2.53 -3.14
CA LEU A 33 -13.08 -3.52 -2.10
C LEU A 33 -11.83 -4.36 -2.39
N TYR A 34 -11.66 -4.83 -3.62
CA TYR A 34 -10.46 -5.53 -4.05
C TYR A 34 -9.21 -4.66 -3.89
N GLY A 35 -9.25 -3.39 -4.33
CA GLY A 35 -8.14 -2.47 -4.20
C GLY A 35 -7.75 -2.22 -2.74
N LEU A 36 -8.72 -2.08 -1.85
CA LEU A 36 -8.54 -1.94 -0.40
C LEU A 36 -7.88 -3.19 0.22
N VAL A 37 -8.35 -4.38 -0.14
CA VAL A 37 -7.76 -5.63 0.34
C VAL A 37 -6.33 -5.76 -0.18
N ALA A 38 -6.11 -5.55 -1.48
CA ALA A 38 -4.81 -5.69 -2.09
C ALA A 38 -3.80 -4.62 -1.61
N ILE A 39 -4.21 -3.38 -1.35
CA ILE A 39 -3.29 -2.40 -0.75
C ILE A 39 -2.97 -2.77 0.71
N ALA A 40 -3.96 -3.24 1.47
CA ALA A 40 -3.78 -3.63 2.88
C ALA A 40 -2.82 -4.82 3.01
N LEU A 41 -2.98 -5.86 2.17
CA LEU A 41 -2.09 -7.02 2.16
C LEU A 41 -0.67 -6.63 1.73
N TRP A 42 -0.53 -5.78 0.72
CA TRP A 42 0.77 -5.35 0.22
C TRP A 42 1.56 -4.53 1.25
N HIS A 43 0.85 -3.68 2.01
CA HIS A 43 1.42 -2.79 3.03
C HIS A 43 1.49 -3.42 4.44
N ALA A 44 0.99 -4.64 4.61
CA ALA A 44 1.09 -5.40 5.86
C ALA A 44 2.48 -5.37 6.54
N PRO A 45 3.62 -5.47 5.82
CA PRO A 45 4.94 -5.42 6.45
C PRO A 45 5.24 -4.06 7.08
N ILE A 46 4.77 -2.98 6.44
CA ILE A 46 4.96 -1.61 6.92
C ILE A 46 4.14 -1.38 8.17
N TYR A 47 2.90 -1.87 8.19
CA TYR A 47 2.05 -1.84 9.39
C TYR A 47 2.66 -2.66 10.53
N GLY A 48 3.18 -3.86 10.22
CA GLY A 48 3.88 -4.70 11.19
C GLY A 48 5.10 -3.99 11.79
N TRP A 49 5.94 -3.37 10.95
CA TRP A 49 7.08 -2.57 11.39
C TRP A 49 6.66 -1.40 12.30
N ALA A 50 5.66 -0.62 11.90
CA ALA A 50 5.15 0.49 12.70
C ALA A 50 4.62 0.00 14.06
N LEU A 51 3.92 -1.13 14.08
CA LEU A 51 3.40 -1.75 15.31
C LEU A 51 4.53 -2.22 16.23
N LEU A 52 5.59 -2.79 15.66
CA LEU A 52 6.80 -3.18 16.39
C LEU A 52 7.51 -1.97 17.00
N VAL A 53 7.77 -0.93 16.20
CA VAL A 53 8.44 0.30 16.67
C VAL A 53 7.61 1.00 17.74
N SER A 54 6.28 1.06 17.58
CA SER A 54 5.36 1.59 18.59
C SER A 54 5.45 0.85 19.92
N GLY A 55 5.58 -0.48 19.89
CA GLY A 55 5.80 -1.30 21.08
C GLY A 55 7.20 -1.16 21.68
N TRP A 56 8.20 -0.86 20.86
CA TRP A 56 9.62 -0.90 21.25
C TRP A 56 10.19 0.44 21.71
N ALA A 57 10.01 1.50 20.95
CA ALA A 57 10.60 2.80 21.26
C ALA A 57 9.87 3.47 22.45
N ARG A 58 10.60 3.76 23.54
CA ARG A 58 10.06 4.49 24.70
C ARG A 58 9.99 6.01 24.46
N ARG A 59 10.81 6.53 23.55
CA ARG A 59 10.91 7.95 23.17
C ARG A 59 11.23 8.06 21.68
N ALA A 60 10.78 9.14 21.05
CA ALA A 60 11.02 9.44 19.63
C ALA A 60 10.64 8.30 18.66
N THR A 61 9.46 7.72 18.84
CA THR A 61 8.94 6.60 18.04
C THR A 61 8.96 6.87 16.53
N PHE A 62 8.64 8.10 16.13
CA PHE A 62 8.69 8.49 14.71
C PHE A 62 10.11 8.47 14.13
N LEU A 63 11.12 8.93 14.90
CA LEU A 63 12.51 8.84 14.47
C LEU A 63 12.91 7.38 14.29
N TRP A 64 12.62 6.51 15.24
CA TRP A 64 12.92 5.08 15.13
C TRP A 64 12.18 4.38 13.99
N ALA A 65 11.05 4.89 13.54
CA ALA A 65 10.33 4.33 12.40
C ALA A 65 11.03 4.63 11.06
N VAL A 66 11.72 5.77 10.94
CA VAL A 66 12.30 6.28 9.69
C VAL A 66 13.82 6.09 9.64
N VAL A 67 14.51 6.34 10.75
CA VAL A 67 15.98 6.33 10.84
C VAL A 67 16.59 5.01 10.37
N PRO A 68 16.08 3.81 10.73
CA PRO A 68 16.66 2.56 10.26
C PRO A 68 16.65 2.43 8.73
N PHE A 69 15.57 2.86 8.08
CA PHE A 69 15.50 2.82 6.61
C PHE A 69 16.49 3.79 5.96
N LEU A 70 16.60 5.01 6.49
CA LEU A 70 17.57 5.99 6.00
C LEU A 70 19.01 5.55 6.24
N ALA A 71 19.30 5.00 7.42
CA ALA A 71 20.63 4.51 7.78
C ALA A 71 21.11 3.40 6.83
N ILE A 72 20.25 2.43 6.53
CA ILE A 72 20.58 1.33 5.60
C ILE A 72 20.81 1.88 4.18
N GLY A 73 19.92 2.75 3.68
CA GLY A 73 20.06 3.31 2.33
C GLY A 73 21.28 4.22 2.17
N PHE A 74 21.61 5.01 3.19
CA PHE A 74 22.80 5.86 3.18
C PHE A 74 24.08 5.04 3.26
N PHE A 75 24.10 4.02 4.11
CA PHE A 75 25.21 3.09 4.22
C PHE A 75 25.48 2.35 2.89
N GLU A 76 24.43 1.80 2.26
CA GLU A 76 24.56 1.16 0.94
C GLU A 76 25.18 2.10 -0.09
N LYS A 77 24.70 3.35 -0.14
CA LYS A 77 25.18 4.35 -1.11
C LYS A 77 26.63 4.75 -0.87
N ILE A 78 27.10 4.83 0.38
CA ILE A 78 28.49 5.16 0.70
C ILE A 78 29.41 3.98 0.39
N THR A 79 29.05 2.78 0.86
CA THR A 79 29.95 1.62 0.80
C THR A 79 29.99 0.99 -0.59
N PHE A 80 28.85 0.93 -1.28
CA PHE A 80 28.73 0.20 -2.56
C PHE A 80 28.41 1.11 -3.75
N GLY A 81 28.05 2.38 -3.52
CA GLY A 81 27.63 3.29 -4.60
C GLY A 81 26.30 2.92 -5.26
N THR A 82 25.56 1.96 -4.71
CA THR A 82 24.30 1.44 -5.25
C THR A 82 23.09 1.98 -4.47
N SER A 83 21.89 1.73 -4.99
CA SER A 83 20.63 2.16 -4.37
C SER A 83 19.55 1.06 -4.41
N HIS A 84 19.96 -0.21 -4.28
CA HIS A 84 19.02 -1.34 -4.34
C HIS A 84 18.03 -1.31 -3.20
N PHE A 85 18.45 -0.93 -1.98
CA PHE A 85 17.54 -0.81 -0.85
C PHE A 85 16.49 0.28 -1.08
N GLY A 86 16.91 1.43 -1.63
CA GLY A 86 16.00 2.51 -2.00
C GLY A 86 14.99 2.08 -3.07
N SER A 87 15.46 1.37 -4.10
CA SER A 87 14.60 0.81 -5.16
C SER A 87 13.61 -0.23 -4.59
N MET A 88 14.07 -1.10 -3.71
CA MET A 88 13.26 -2.12 -3.04
C MET A 88 12.18 -1.48 -2.15
N LEU A 89 12.53 -0.44 -1.38
CA LEU A 89 11.58 0.30 -0.56
C LEU A 89 10.56 1.05 -1.42
N LYS A 90 10.99 1.68 -2.52
CA LYS A 90 10.09 2.31 -3.50
C LYS A 90 9.12 1.31 -4.11
N HIS A 91 9.61 0.14 -4.51
CA HIS A 91 8.76 -0.94 -5.03
C HIS A 91 7.79 -1.44 -3.95
N ARG A 92 8.20 -1.54 -2.69
CA ARG A 92 7.29 -1.92 -1.60
C ARG A 92 6.22 -0.85 -1.34
N LEU A 93 6.54 0.44 -1.46
CA LEU A 93 5.59 1.53 -1.23
C LEU A 93 4.61 1.76 -2.39
N MET A 94 5.09 1.63 -3.64
CA MET A 94 4.30 2.01 -4.83
C MET A 94 3.99 0.85 -5.79
N GLY A 95 4.63 -0.32 -5.61
CA GLY A 95 4.51 -1.47 -6.52
C GLY A 95 3.18 -2.23 -6.45
N PHE A 96 2.29 -1.89 -5.50
CA PHE A 96 0.96 -2.50 -5.41
C PHE A 96 0.11 -2.23 -6.66
N ALA A 97 0.07 -0.98 -7.12
CA ALA A 97 -0.83 -0.53 -8.17
C ALA A 97 -0.65 -1.29 -9.50
N PRO A 98 0.57 -1.40 -10.06
CA PRO A 98 0.78 -2.11 -11.34
C PRO A 98 0.62 -3.64 -11.23
N GLU A 99 0.71 -4.22 -10.03
CA GLU A 99 0.55 -5.67 -9.85
C GLU A 99 -0.90 -6.08 -9.56
N ALA A 100 -1.69 -5.20 -8.91
CA ALA A 100 -3.09 -5.46 -8.62
C ALA A 100 -4.03 -5.09 -9.77
N PHE A 101 -3.67 -4.08 -10.56
CA PHE A 101 -4.46 -3.54 -11.65
C PHE A 101 -3.63 -3.46 -12.93
N ALA A 102 -4.19 -3.97 -14.03
CA ALA A 102 -3.63 -3.74 -15.35
C ALA A 102 -4.02 -2.32 -15.81
N PHE A 103 -3.17 -1.34 -15.50
CA PHE A 103 -3.31 0.01 -16.03
C PHE A 103 -2.78 0.04 -17.46
N ASN A 104 -3.69 0.03 -18.43
CA ASN A 104 -3.33 0.34 -19.82
C ASN A 104 -3.37 1.86 -20.01
N MET A 105 -2.19 2.45 -20.19
CA MET A 105 -2.01 3.90 -20.32
C MET A 105 -2.71 4.49 -21.57
N HIS A 106 -3.11 3.62 -22.52
CA HIS A 106 -3.81 3.98 -23.75
C HIS A 106 -5.33 3.74 -23.73
N SER A 107 -5.89 3.13 -22.68
CA SER A 107 -7.33 2.88 -22.58
C SER A 107 -7.91 3.62 -21.38
N ILE A 108 -8.95 4.43 -21.61
CA ILE A 108 -9.79 5.02 -20.54
C ILE A 108 -10.83 4.00 -20.07
N ASP A 109 -10.45 2.71 -20.07
CA ASP A 109 -11.32 1.63 -19.65
C ASP A 109 -11.18 1.41 -18.14
N SER A 110 -12.20 0.76 -17.59
CA SER A 110 -12.22 0.35 -16.19
C SER A 110 -10.96 -0.45 -15.85
N PRO A 111 -10.27 -0.18 -14.73
CA PRO A 111 -9.05 -0.88 -14.39
C PRO A 111 -9.30 -2.38 -14.34
N GLN A 112 -8.62 -3.13 -15.20
CA GLN A 112 -8.78 -4.58 -15.25
C GLN A 112 -8.15 -5.20 -14.00
N LEU A 113 -8.98 -5.92 -13.25
CA LEU A 113 -8.60 -6.66 -12.06
C LEU A 113 -7.68 -7.82 -12.47
N THR A 114 -6.50 -7.91 -11.85
CA THR A 114 -5.56 -9.01 -12.12
C THR A 114 -5.22 -9.80 -10.84
N PRO A 115 -6.22 -10.41 -10.18
CA PRO A 115 -6.03 -11.05 -8.88
C PRO A 115 -5.02 -12.19 -8.94
N VAL A 116 -5.00 -12.97 -10.03
CA VAL A 116 -4.07 -14.10 -10.21
C VAL A 116 -2.63 -13.61 -10.26
N ARG A 117 -2.37 -12.52 -10.99
CA ARG A 117 -1.03 -11.92 -11.09
C ARG A 117 -0.57 -11.43 -9.72
N TYR A 118 -1.42 -10.65 -9.06
CA TYR A 118 -1.15 -10.11 -7.73
C TYR A 118 -0.82 -11.21 -6.69
N LEU A 119 -1.62 -12.28 -6.64
CA LEU A 119 -1.41 -13.40 -5.72
C LEU A 119 -0.20 -14.27 -6.10
N SER A 120 0.20 -14.27 -7.37
CA SER A 120 1.40 -15.00 -7.84
C SER A 120 2.70 -14.24 -7.58
N THR A 121 2.63 -12.95 -7.23
CA THR A 121 3.81 -12.11 -7.00
C THR A 121 4.58 -12.57 -5.75
N PRO A 122 5.84 -13.02 -5.88
CA PRO A 122 6.63 -13.48 -4.72
C PRO A 122 6.84 -12.39 -3.67
N GLY A 123 6.92 -11.13 -4.12
CA GLY A 123 7.05 -9.95 -3.26
C GLY A 123 5.91 -9.81 -2.24
N LEU A 124 4.68 -10.20 -2.61
CA LEU A 124 3.53 -10.19 -1.70
C LEU A 124 3.76 -11.14 -0.52
N TRP A 125 4.05 -12.41 -0.83
CA TRP A 125 4.24 -13.47 0.16
C TRP A 125 5.44 -13.22 1.07
N LEU A 126 6.56 -12.79 0.49
CA LEU A 126 7.73 -12.38 1.29
C LEU A 126 7.35 -11.24 2.25
N GLY A 127 6.57 -10.28 1.77
CA GLY A 127 6.04 -9.22 2.63
C GLY A 127 5.23 -9.77 3.80
N LEU A 128 4.29 -10.65 3.52
CA LEU A 128 3.42 -11.24 4.54
C LEU A 128 4.21 -12.03 5.60
N MET A 129 5.27 -12.73 5.20
CA MET A 129 6.19 -13.38 6.14
C MET A 129 6.86 -12.36 7.06
N PHE A 130 7.41 -11.27 6.52
CA PHE A 130 7.98 -10.18 7.33
C PHE A 130 6.95 -9.52 8.25
N ALA A 131 5.74 -9.27 7.76
CA ALA A 131 4.64 -8.73 8.55
C ALA A 131 4.34 -9.62 9.76
N THR A 132 4.26 -10.94 9.55
CA THR A 132 4.02 -11.93 10.60
C THR A 132 5.13 -11.88 11.65
N VAL A 133 6.41 -11.85 11.22
CA VAL A 133 7.55 -11.74 12.14
C VAL A 133 7.47 -10.47 12.97
N PHE A 134 7.18 -9.32 12.36
CA PHE A 134 7.08 -8.05 13.08
C PHE A 134 5.92 -8.04 14.09
N VAL A 135 4.76 -8.57 13.71
CA VAL A 135 3.61 -8.67 14.62
C VAL A 135 3.93 -9.59 15.80
N VAL A 136 4.51 -10.77 15.55
CA VAL A 136 4.91 -11.70 16.63
C VAL A 136 5.93 -11.05 17.55
N ALA A 137 6.94 -10.38 16.99
CA ALA A 137 7.94 -9.67 17.77
C ALA A 137 7.29 -8.57 18.62
N ALA A 138 6.36 -7.81 18.07
CA ALA A 138 5.67 -6.75 18.79
C ALA A 138 4.78 -7.29 19.93
N VAL A 139 4.06 -8.39 19.69
CA VAL A 139 3.26 -9.08 20.72
C VAL A 139 4.15 -9.57 21.85
N ARG A 140 5.27 -10.23 21.53
CA ARG A 140 6.23 -10.67 22.56
C ARG A 140 6.76 -9.49 23.36
N LEU A 141 7.16 -8.42 22.70
CA LEU A 141 7.73 -7.26 23.37
C LEU A 141 6.75 -6.59 24.34
N ARG A 142 5.45 -6.61 24.02
CA ARG A 142 4.39 -6.11 24.91
C ARG A 142 4.12 -7.06 26.07
N ARG A 143 4.17 -8.38 25.84
CA ARG A 143 3.93 -9.40 26.87
C ARG A 143 5.01 -9.42 27.96
N TYR A 144 6.27 -9.16 27.61
CA TYR A 144 7.40 -9.19 28.55
C TYR A 144 7.72 -7.83 29.20
N ARG A 145 6.96 -6.77 28.90
CA ARG A 145 6.99 -5.53 29.68
C ARG A 145 6.11 -5.73 30.91
N GLY A 146 6.70 -6.22 32.00
CA GLY A 146 6.06 -6.21 33.32
C GLY A 146 5.70 -4.80 33.79
N PRO A 147 4.80 -4.65 34.78
CA PRO A 147 4.45 -3.35 35.34
C PRO A 147 5.73 -2.64 35.80
N LEU A 148 5.87 -1.39 35.36
CA LEU A 148 6.99 -0.51 35.70
C LEU A 148 7.02 -0.21 37.20
#